data_AF-A0A2A5VDM7-F1
#
_entry.id   AF-A0A2A5VDM7-F1
#
_cell.length_a   1.000
_cell.length_b   1.000
_cell.length_c   1.000
_cell.angle_alpha   90.00
_cell.angle_beta   90.00
_cell.angle_gamma   90.00
#
_symmetry.space_group_name_H-M   'P 1'
#
loop_
_entity.id
_entity.type
_entity.pdbx_description
1 polymer ?
#
loop_
_entity_poly.entity_id
_entity_poly.type
_entity_poly.pdbx_seq_one_letter_code
_entity_poly.pdbx_strand_id
1 'polypeptide(L)'
;MVEVRVRDAFAISVVIGLMVTVMGSMMAFFATGMDEDGIMPSLRTGFVLGLGVSTVVLIFALARVRNHAVKGQAREVARAAEVAALREEMSHLSDETDGAWDVGGRIRRERGVLTFDMHGLDAPMAADATEKLLGIRGRLQRVRIVTGRGEILHEKSADPGIRPAVLQRLRIGAEEVDWQVLEKAGSITLRPMGVAPTNVQRARRFAIFVVPMCTVMGFTFRDLAGSNLEEQGLAFGIVAGVLLTALLSSYRDRSG
;
A
#
# COMPACT_ATOMS: atom_id res chain seq x y z
N MET A 1 9.22 9.55 -11.85
CA MET A 1 9.24 8.12 -12.25
C MET A 1 8.75 8.08 -13.69
N VAL A 2 9.49 7.46 -14.60
CA VAL A 2 9.07 7.34 -16.01
C VAL A 2 7.94 6.32 -16.08
N GLU A 3 6.79 6.71 -16.58
CA GLU A 3 5.66 5.81 -16.80
C GLU A 3 5.92 4.93 -18.02
N VAL A 4 5.88 3.61 -17.83
CA VAL A 4 6.02 2.63 -18.91
C VAL A 4 4.81 2.76 -19.83
N ARG A 5 5.02 3.21 -21.07
CA ARG A 5 3.97 3.34 -22.08
C ARG A 5 3.79 2.03 -22.84
N VAL A 6 2.69 1.92 -23.58
CA VAL A 6 2.41 0.77 -24.48
C VAL A 6 3.57 0.51 -25.44
N ARG A 7 4.21 1.59 -25.94
CA ARG A 7 5.41 1.50 -26.78
C ARG A 7 6.58 0.83 -26.06
N ASP A 8 6.78 1.13 -24.79
CA ASP A 8 7.87 0.58 -24.00
C ASP A 8 7.60 -0.89 -23.67
N ALA A 9 6.34 -1.26 -23.40
CA ALA A 9 5.92 -2.66 -23.24
C ALA A 9 6.22 -3.49 -24.51
N PHE A 10 5.94 -2.94 -25.69
CA PHE A 10 6.24 -3.58 -26.98
C PHE A 10 7.75 -3.68 -27.23
N ALA A 11 8.51 -2.62 -26.95
CA ALA A 11 9.96 -2.64 -27.12
C ALA A 11 10.62 -3.69 -26.21
N ILE A 12 10.21 -3.77 -24.94
CA ILE A 12 10.72 -4.74 -23.98
C ILE A 12 10.41 -6.17 -24.43
N SER A 13 9.18 -6.46 -24.87
CA SER A 13 8.82 -7.81 -25.32
C SER A 13 9.63 -8.24 -26.55
N VAL A 14 9.82 -7.34 -27.51
CA VAL A 14 10.61 -7.62 -28.72
C VAL A 14 12.08 -7.88 -28.38
N VAL A 15 12.69 -7.04 -27.53
CA VAL A 15 14.09 -7.20 -27.13
C VAL A 15 14.30 -8.52 -26.39
N ILE A 16 13.45 -8.82 -25.39
CA ILE A 16 13.54 -10.09 -24.64
C ILE A 16 13.30 -11.28 -25.56
N GLY A 17 12.32 -11.21 -26.45
CA GLY A 17 12.06 -12.23 -27.46
C GLY A 17 13.27 -12.50 -28.34
N LEU A 18 13.93 -11.45 -28.84
CA LEU A 18 15.13 -11.56 -29.66
C LEU A 18 16.29 -12.20 -28.88
N MET A 19 16.49 -11.80 -27.62
CA MET A 19 17.51 -12.41 -26.76
C MET A 19 17.28 -13.92 -26.58
N VAL A 20 16.04 -14.32 -26.32
CA VAL A 20 15.65 -15.74 -26.19
C VAL A 20 15.81 -16.47 -27.52
N THR A 21 15.50 -15.84 -28.65
CA THR A 21 15.74 -16.43 -29.97
C THR A 21 17.21 -16.76 -30.17
N VAL A 22 18.11 -15.82 -29.86
CA VAL A 22 19.56 -16.02 -30.03
C VAL A 22 20.07 -17.11 -29.09
N MET A 23 19.76 -17.00 -27.79
CA MET A 23 20.22 -17.98 -26.79
C MET A 23 19.63 -19.38 -27.04
N GLY A 24 18.35 -19.47 -27.38
CA GLY A 24 17.67 -20.73 -27.69
C GLY A 24 18.22 -21.38 -28.96
N SER A 25 18.55 -20.58 -29.99
CA SER A 25 19.20 -21.09 -31.19
C SER A 25 20.59 -21.64 -30.91
N MET A 26 21.40 -20.93 -30.11
CA MET A 26 22.73 -21.42 -29.73
C MET A 26 22.67 -22.69 -28.87
N MET A 27 21.78 -22.74 -27.88
CA MET A 27 21.60 -23.94 -27.06
C MET A 27 21.15 -25.14 -27.89
N ALA A 28 20.19 -24.95 -28.81
CA ALA A 28 19.74 -26.01 -29.70
C ALA A 28 20.89 -26.51 -30.60
N PHE A 29 21.68 -25.59 -31.16
CA PHE A 29 22.81 -25.93 -32.03
C PHE A 29 23.91 -26.70 -31.31
N PHE A 30 24.23 -26.32 -30.07
CA PHE A 30 25.16 -27.07 -29.23
C PHE A 30 24.62 -28.45 -28.85
N ALA A 31 23.33 -28.55 -28.55
CA ALA A 31 22.70 -29.82 -28.21
C ALA A 31 22.67 -30.81 -29.40
N THR A 32 22.63 -30.32 -30.63
CA THR A 32 22.65 -31.15 -31.86
C THR A 32 24.06 -31.45 -32.38
N GLY A 33 25.12 -31.09 -31.66
CA GLY A 33 26.50 -31.44 -32.03
C GLY A 33 27.14 -30.55 -33.11
N MET A 34 26.56 -29.38 -33.40
CA MET A 34 27.12 -28.35 -34.29
C MET A 34 27.35 -28.76 -35.76
N ASP A 35 26.54 -29.67 -36.29
CA ASP A 35 26.57 -30.04 -37.71
C ASP A 35 25.86 -28.98 -38.59
N GLU A 36 26.26 -28.84 -39.86
CA GLU A 36 25.69 -27.86 -40.81
C GLU A 36 24.18 -28.10 -41.00
N ASP A 37 23.76 -29.36 -41.02
CA ASP A 37 22.36 -29.77 -41.11
C ASP A 37 21.53 -29.33 -39.88
N GLY A 38 22.20 -29.08 -38.75
CA GLY A 38 21.59 -28.65 -37.48
C GLY A 38 21.32 -27.15 -37.38
N ILE A 39 21.85 -26.32 -38.29
CA ILE A 39 21.73 -24.86 -38.23
C ILE A 39 20.27 -24.42 -38.37
N MET A 40 19.58 -24.88 -39.42
CA MET A 40 18.21 -24.44 -39.71
C MET A 40 17.19 -24.94 -38.66
N PRO A 41 17.24 -26.19 -38.18
CA PRO A 41 16.42 -26.65 -37.05
C PRO A 41 16.65 -25.87 -35.76
N SER A 42 17.91 -25.50 -35.47
CA SER A 42 18.27 -24.74 -34.26
C SER A 42 17.72 -23.32 -34.29
N LEU A 43 17.85 -22.64 -35.45
CA LEU A 43 17.25 -21.32 -35.67
C LEU A 43 15.73 -21.34 -35.54
N ARG A 44 15.06 -22.37 -36.09
CA ARG A 44 13.61 -22.55 -35.93
C ARG A 44 13.23 -22.72 -34.46
N THR A 45 13.98 -23.53 -33.72
CA THR A 45 13.74 -23.78 -32.30
C THR A 45 13.87 -22.50 -31.48
N GLY A 46 14.96 -21.75 -31.67
CA GLY A 46 15.14 -20.46 -31.02
C GLY A 46 14.04 -19.47 -31.37
N PHE A 47 13.66 -19.38 -32.64
CA PHE A 47 12.59 -18.48 -33.08
C PHE A 47 11.23 -18.79 -32.44
N VAL A 48 10.85 -20.07 -32.34
CA VAL A 48 9.61 -20.50 -31.68
C VAL A 48 9.64 -20.12 -30.19
N LEU A 49 10.76 -20.37 -29.51
CA LEU A 49 10.93 -20.00 -28.09
C LEU A 49 10.87 -18.48 -27.89
N GLY A 50 11.56 -17.72 -28.74
CA GLY A 50 11.60 -16.27 -28.66
C GLY A 50 10.25 -15.62 -28.92
N LEU A 51 9.48 -16.10 -29.91
CA LEU A 51 8.11 -15.66 -30.14
C LEU A 51 7.19 -15.98 -28.95
N GLY A 52 7.31 -17.18 -28.39
CA GLY A 52 6.54 -17.60 -27.22
C GLY A 52 6.79 -16.67 -26.02
N VAL A 53 8.05 -16.47 -25.67
CA VAL A 53 8.43 -15.60 -24.54
C VAL A 53 8.06 -14.13 -24.80
N SER A 54 8.31 -13.62 -26.02
CA SER A 54 7.90 -12.26 -26.41
C SER A 54 6.41 -12.04 -26.20
N THR A 55 5.58 -12.99 -26.64
CA THR A 55 4.12 -12.92 -26.51
C THR A 55 3.68 -12.89 -25.05
N VAL A 56 4.22 -13.78 -24.22
CA VAL A 56 3.92 -13.82 -22.78
C VAL A 56 4.31 -12.51 -22.10
N VAL A 57 5.53 -12.03 -22.34
CA VAL A 57 6.02 -10.76 -21.78
C VAL A 57 5.14 -9.59 -22.21
N LEU A 58 4.75 -9.53 -23.49
CA LEU A 58 3.88 -8.48 -24.01
C LEU A 58 2.52 -8.49 -23.29
N ILE A 59 1.88 -9.65 -23.13
CA ILE A 59 0.60 -9.78 -22.43
C ILE A 59 0.70 -9.24 -21.00
N PHE A 60 1.73 -9.66 -20.26
CA PHE A 60 1.93 -9.20 -18.87
C PHE A 60 2.25 -7.70 -18.79
N ALA A 61 3.07 -7.18 -19.70
CA ALA A 61 3.43 -5.77 -19.73
C ALA A 61 2.21 -4.89 -20.06
N LEU A 62 1.40 -5.28 -21.05
CA LEU A 62 0.15 -4.58 -21.40
C LEU A 62 -0.88 -4.65 -20.26
N ALA A 63 -1.04 -5.83 -19.64
CA ALA A 63 -1.91 -5.99 -18.48
C ALA A 63 -1.48 -5.07 -17.32
N ARG A 64 -0.16 -4.93 -17.10
CA ARG A 64 0.39 -4.02 -16.08
C ARG A 64 0.12 -2.55 -16.42
N VAL A 65 0.33 -2.12 -17.66
CA VAL A 65 0.04 -0.75 -18.11
C VAL A 65 -1.44 -0.42 -17.92
N ARG A 66 -2.33 -1.32 -18.36
CA ARG A 66 -3.78 -1.16 -18.19
C ARG A 66 -4.15 -1.09 -16.71
N ASN A 67 -3.63 -2.00 -15.89
CA ASN A 67 -3.91 -2.02 -14.46
C ASN A 67 -3.41 -0.76 -13.76
N HIS A 68 -2.29 -0.17 -14.17
CA HIS A 68 -1.84 1.11 -13.63
C HIS A 68 -2.76 2.27 -14.04
N ALA A 69 -3.20 2.33 -15.29
CA ALA A 69 -4.14 3.34 -15.75
C ALA A 69 -5.49 3.25 -15.01
N VAL A 70 -6.06 2.04 -14.91
CA VAL A 70 -7.32 1.79 -14.19
C VAL A 70 -7.18 2.10 -12.70
N LYS A 71 -6.07 1.68 -12.06
CA LYS A 71 -5.80 2.01 -10.64
C LYS A 71 -5.60 3.52 -10.44
N GLY A 72 -5.03 4.22 -11.41
CA GLY A 72 -4.87 5.68 -11.37
C GLY A 72 -6.22 6.39 -11.35
N GLN A 73 -7.08 6.09 -12.32
CA GLN A 73 -8.43 6.65 -12.40
C GLN A 73 -9.29 6.29 -11.18
N ALA A 74 -9.29 5.00 -10.78
CA ALA A 74 -10.02 4.55 -9.60
C ALA A 74 -9.54 5.28 -8.33
N ARG A 75 -8.23 5.54 -8.23
CA ARG A 75 -7.67 6.31 -7.12
C ARG A 75 -8.15 7.76 -7.14
N GLU A 76 -8.18 8.43 -8.29
CA GLU A 76 -8.68 9.80 -8.37
C GLU A 76 -10.17 9.90 -7.99
N VAL A 77 -10.99 8.97 -8.47
CA VAL A 77 -12.41 8.88 -8.11
C VAL A 77 -12.57 8.66 -6.60
N ALA A 78 -11.84 7.69 -6.02
CA ALA A 78 -11.86 7.44 -4.58
C ALA A 78 -11.42 8.67 -3.78
N ARG A 79 -10.39 9.38 -4.25
CA ARG A 79 -9.89 10.59 -3.60
C ARG A 79 -10.91 11.73 -3.61
N ALA A 80 -11.66 11.89 -4.69
CA ALA A 80 -12.73 12.87 -4.81
C ALA A 80 -13.92 12.50 -3.92
N ALA A 81 -14.29 11.22 -3.87
CA ALA A 81 -15.33 10.70 -2.99
C ALA A 81 -14.99 10.91 -1.51
N GLU A 82 -13.74 10.71 -1.08
CA GLU A 82 -13.29 10.99 0.29
C GLU A 82 -13.48 12.48 0.67
N VAL A 83 -13.15 13.41 -0.25
CA VAL A 83 -13.35 14.85 -0.02
C VAL A 83 -14.83 15.16 0.09
N ALA A 84 -15.64 14.64 -0.84
CA ALA A 84 -17.09 14.86 -0.84
C ALA A 84 -17.74 14.32 0.45
N ALA A 85 -17.39 13.12 0.88
CA ALA A 85 -17.92 12.51 2.10
C ALA A 85 -17.59 13.34 3.35
N LEU A 86 -16.36 13.84 3.47
CA LEU A 86 -16.00 14.70 4.60
C LEU A 86 -16.71 16.07 4.53
N ARG A 87 -16.86 16.64 3.34
CA ARG A 87 -17.57 17.92 3.16
C ARG A 87 -19.06 17.81 3.47
N GLU A 88 -19.68 16.72 3.04
CA GLU A 88 -21.07 16.41 3.34
C GLU A 88 -21.29 16.31 4.85
N GLU A 89 -20.45 15.54 5.54
CA GLU A 89 -20.57 15.34 6.99
C GLU A 89 -20.32 16.64 7.78
N MET A 90 -19.40 17.48 7.32
CA MET A 90 -19.01 18.74 7.98
C MET A 90 -19.81 19.96 7.49
N SER A 91 -20.85 19.78 6.67
CA SER A 91 -21.63 20.89 6.10
C SER A 91 -22.27 21.79 7.15
N HIS A 92 -22.73 21.21 8.27
CA HIS A 92 -23.34 21.89 9.41
C HIS A 92 -22.43 22.98 10.03
N LEU A 93 -21.11 22.84 9.97
CA LEU A 93 -20.18 23.80 10.57
C LEU A 93 -20.24 25.18 9.90
N SER A 94 -20.63 25.27 8.63
CA SER A 94 -20.80 26.56 7.97
C SER A 94 -22.01 27.33 8.51
N ASP A 95 -23.08 26.62 8.86
CA ASP A 95 -24.27 27.24 9.45
C ASP A 95 -24.01 27.61 10.92
N GLU A 96 -23.34 26.74 11.69
CA GLU A 96 -23.02 26.96 13.11
C GLU A 96 -22.02 28.10 13.35
N THR A 97 -21.26 28.49 12.32
CA THR A 97 -20.27 29.58 12.38
C THR A 97 -20.73 30.84 11.64
N ASP A 98 -22.01 30.94 11.28
CA ASP A 98 -22.57 32.04 10.49
C ASP A 98 -21.76 32.34 9.20
N GLY A 99 -21.23 31.29 8.57
CA GLY A 99 -20.42 31.37 7.36
C GLY A 99 -18.95 31.78 7.57
N ALA A 100 -18.50 31.97 8.82
CA ALA A 100 -17.08 32.25 9.12
C ALA A 100 -16.17 31.04 8.81
N TRP A 101 -16.71 29.83 8.87
CA TRP A 101 -16.02 28.60 8.51
C TRP A 101 -16.63 27.99 7.24
N ASP A 102 -15.92 28.10 6.12
CA ASP A 102 -16.35 27.52 4.83
C ASP A 102 -15.76 26.12 4.59
N VAL A 103 -16.64 25.15 4.33
CA VAL A 103 -16.33 23.76 3.99
C VAL A 103 -15.38 23.66 2.79
N GLY A 104 -15.56 24.50 1.76
CA GLY A 104 -14.78 24.46 0.53
C GLY A 104 -13.30 24.80 0.73
N GLY A 105 -13.03 25.85 1.51
CA GLY A 105 -11.68 26.33 1.84
C GLY A 105 -10.96 25.50 2.91
N ARG A 106 -11.72 24.93 3.85
CA ARG A 106 -11.20 24.24 5.04
C ARG A 106 -11.06 22.72 4.89
N ILE A 107 -11.80 22.11 3.95
CA ILE A 107 -11.64 20.70 3.59
C ILE A 107 -11.09 20.59 2.16
N ARG A 108 -9.83 20.17 2.07
CA ARG A 108 -9.11 20.09 0.79
C ARG A 108 -8.04 19.02 0.81
N ARG A 109 -7.60 18.57 -0.37
CA ARG A 109 -6.40 17.73 -0.46
C ARG A 109 -5.15 18.59 -0.61
N GLU A 110 -4.23 18.47 0.34
CA GLU A 110 -2.92 19.11 0.28
C GLU A 110 -1.83 18.07 0.09
N ARG A 111 -1.03 18.20 -0.97
CA ARG A 111 0.08 17.29 -1.28
C ARG A 111 -0.34 15.80 -1.23
N GLY A 112 -1.57 15.52 -1.67
CA GLY A 112 -2.14 14.18 -1.72
C GLY A 112 -2.81 13.66 -0.43
N VAL A 113 -2.79 14.41 0.67
CA VAL A 113 -3.44 14.05 1.94
C VAL A 113 -4.73 14.86 2.11
N LEU A 114 -5.82 14.22 2.55
CA LEU A 114 -7.05 14.91 2.92
C LEU A 114 -6.79 15.75 4.18
N THR A 115 -6.91 17.05 4.06
CA THR A 115 -6.72 18.01 5.15
C THR A 115 -8.07 18.56 5.58
N PHE A 116 -8.30 18.53 6.89
CA PHE A 116 -9.43 19.13 7.58
C PHE A 116 -8.88 20.24 8.49
N ASP A 117 -9.16 21.48 8.16
CA ASP A 117 -8.68 22.66 8.88
C ASP A 117 -9.72 23.16 9.89
N MET A 118 -9.42 23.02 11.19
CA MET A 118 -10.31 23.42 12.28
C MET A 118 -10.10 24.88 12.71
N HIS A 119 -9.26 25.65 12.02
CA HIS A 119 -9.09 27.08 12.34
C HIS A 119 -10.41 27.83 12.16
N GLY A 120 -10.80 28.60 13.18
CA GLY A 120 -12.07 29.33 13.20
C GLY A 120 -13.22 28.57 13.87
N LEU A 121 -13.00 27.32 14.30
CA LEU A 121 -13.91 26.61 15.22
C LEU A 121 -13.55 26.93 16.67
N ASP A 122 -14.51 26.76 17.57
CA ASP A 122 -14.25 26.72 19.02
C ASP A 122 -13.92 25.28 19.47
N ALA A 123 -13.49 25.12 20.72
CA ALA A 123 -13.12 23.82 21.26
C ALA A 123 -14.29 22.79 21.27
N PRO A 124 -15.54 23.16 21.64
CA PRO A 124 -16.70 22.26 21.54
C PRO A 124 -17.02 21.82 20.11
N MET A 125 -17.10 22.74 19.15
CA MET A 125 -17.37 22.42 17.74
C MET A 125 -16.26 21.53 17.16
N ALA A 126 -15.00 21.78 17.51
CA ALA A 126 -13.89 20.93 17.07
C ALA A 126 -13.96 19.51 17.64
N ALA A 127 -14.43 19.35 18.89
CA ALA A 127 -14.64 18.03 19.49
C ALA A 127 -15.80 17.28 18.81
N ASP A 128 -16.92 17.94 18.55
CA ASP A 128 -18.07 17.35 17.86
C ASP A 128 -17.74 17.00 16.40
N ALA A 129 -17.04 17.88 15.68
CA ALA A 129 -16.53 17.58 14.35
C ALA A 129 -15.58 16.38 14.34
N THR A 130 -14.80 16.18 15.42
CA THR A 130 -13.93 15.01 15.58
C THR A 130 -14.74 13.72 15.79
N GLU A 131 -15.83 13.77 16.56
CA GLU A 131 -16.78 12.66 16.73
C GLU A 131 -17.36 12.23 15.38
N LYS A 132 -17.96 13.17 14.64
CA LYS A 132 -18.56 12.92 13.33
C LYS A 132 -17.52 12.37 12.34
N LEU A 133 -16.30 12.89 12.37
CA LEU A 133 -15.18 12.41 11.55
C LEU A 133 -14.81 10.94 11.86
N LEU A 134 -14.87 10.52 13.13
CA LEU A 134 -14.68 9.12 13.52
C LEU A 134 -15.84 8.24 13.01
N GLY A 135 -17.08 8.74 13.08
CA GLY A 135 -18.27 8.05 12.57
C GLY A 135 -18.20 7.71 11.08
N ILE A 136 -17.49 8.51 10.28
CA ILE A 136 -17.34 8.29 8.83
C ILE A 136 -16.03 7.63 8.44
N ARG A 137 -15.27 7.08 9.39
CA ARG A 137 -13.96 6.44 9.14
C ARG A 137 -13.99 5.42 8.01
N GLY A 138 -15.07 4.66 7.84
CA GLY A 138 -15.20 3.67 6.77
C GLY A 138 -15.08 4.24 5.35
N ARG A 139 -15.37 5.53 5.19
CA ARG A 139 -15.30 6.29 3.93
C ARG A 139 -13.98 7.06 3.76
N LEU A 140 -13.11 7.07 4.78
CA LEU A 140 -11.91 7.90 4.82
C LEU A 140 -10.64 7.06 4.95
N GLN A 141 -9.60 7.47 4.24
CA GLN A 141 -8.27 6.87 4.42
C GLN A 141 -7.47 7.67 5.44
N ARG A 142 -6.51 8.46 4.95
CA ARG A 142 -5.60 9.25 5.77
C ARG A 142 -6.10 10.69 5.82
N VAL A 143 -6.40 11.15 7.03
CA VAL A 143 -6.84 12.52 7.28
C VAL A 143 -5.79 13.26 8.09
N ARG A 144 -5.52 14.51 7.72
CA ARG A 144 -4.76 15.45 8.53
C ARG A 144 -5.72 16.48 9.10
N ILE A 145 -5.79 16.55 10.41
CA ILE A 145 -6.51 17.59 11.13
C ILE A 145 -5.53 18.71 11.45
N VAL A 146 -5.85 19.95 11.09
CA VAL A 146 -5.07 21.14 11.43
C VAL A 146 -5.75 21.83 12.59
N THR A 147 -5.14 21.74 13.77
CA THR A 147 -5.65 22.31 15.03
C THR A 147 -4.96 23.60 15.41
N GLY A 148 -3.90 24.00 14.68
CA GLY A 148 -3.01 25.09 15.11
C GLY A 148 -2.03 24.66 16.20
N ARG A 149 -1.03 25.51 16.47
CA ARG A 149 0.09 25.19 17.38
C ARG A 149 -0.31 25.19 18.87
N GLY A 150 -1.45 25.79 19.20
CA GLY A 150 -1.92 25.98 20.58
C GLY A 150 -1.29 27.18 21.28
N GLU A 151 -0.64 28.07 20.53
CA GLU A 151 0.00 29.29 21.04
C GLU A 151 -0.80 30.52 20.58
N ILE A 152 -1.18 31.41 21.51
CA ILE A 152 -1.82 32.69 21.18
C ILE A 152 -0.72 33.67 20.74
N LEU A 153 -0.15 33.46 19.55
CA LEU A 153 0.91 34.35 19.05
C LEU A 153 0.38 35.45 18.12
N HIS A 154 -0.76 35.23 17.43
CA HIS A 154 -1.28 36.18 16.43
C HIS A 154 -2.81 36.13 16.31
N GLU A 155 -3.42 37.19 15.77
CA GLU A 155 -4.87 37.35 15.52
C GLU A 155 -5.48 36.29 14.57
N LYS A 156 -4.63 35.59 13.81
CA LYS A 156 -4.99 34.43 12.96
C LYS A 156 -4.67 33.07 13.59
N SER A 157 -4.31 33.04 14.87
CA SER A 157 -4.01 31.79 15.57
C SER A 157 -5.29 31.07 15.94
N ALA A 158 -5.25 29.73 15.90
CA ALA A 158 -6.35 28.89 16.34
C ALA A 158 -6.57 29.03 17.85
N ASP A 159 -7.80 28.84 18.31
CA ASP A 159 -8.12 28.75 19.74
C ASP A 159 -7.24 27.65 20.39
N PRO A 160 -6.44 27.99 21.44
CA PRO A 160 -5.61 27.02 22.16
C PRO A 160 -6.38 25.81 22.68
N GLY A 161 -7.70 25.95 22.93
CA GLY A 161 -8.58 24.90 23.44
C GLY A 161 -8.89 23.80 22.43
N ILE A 162 -8.76 24.05 21.13
CA ILE A 162 -9.09 23.08 20.06
C ILE A 162 -8.24 21.82 20.18
N ARG A 163 -6.92 21.99 20.29
CA ARG A 163 -5.99 20.85 20.25
C ARG A 163 -6.19 19.88 21.42
N PRO A 164 -6.30 20.32 22.69
CA PRO A 164 -6.65 19.45 23.79
C PRO A 164 -7.99 18.74 23.61
N ALA A 165 -9.03 19.44 23.15
CA ALA A 165 -10.37 18.88 22.96
C ALA A 165 -10.38 17.78 21.89
N VAL A 166 -9.75 18.03 20.74
CA VAL A 166 -9.59 17.05 19.66
C VAL A 166 -8.78 15.84 20.11
N LEU A 167 -7.66 16.04 20.82
CA LEU A 167 -6.84 14.92 21.32
C LEU A 167 -7.58 14.07 22.34
N GLN A 168 -8.33 14.69 23.25
CA GLN A 168 -9.16 13.96 24.21
C GLN A 168 -10.19 13.11 23.48
N ARG A 169 -10.89 13.68 22.48
CA ARG A 169 -11.87 12.91 21.70
C ARG A 169 -11.22 11.77 20.92
N LEU A 170 -10.08 12.00 20.28
CA LEU A 170 -9.35 10.96 19.55
C LEU A 170 -8.85 9.84 20.46
N ARG A 171 -8.41 10.14 21.68
CA ARG A 171 -8.01 9.09 22.65
C ARG A 171 -9.16 8.17 23.02
N ILE A 172 -10.39 8.67 23.03
CA ILE A 172 -11.58 7.89 23.35
C ILE A 172 -12.00 7.01 22.16
N GLY A 173 -12.04 7.55 20.94
CA GLY A 173 -12.67 6.86 19.80
C GLY A 173 -11.75 6.37 18.68
N ALA A 174 -10.48 6.80 18.61
CA ALA A 174 -9.60 6.42 17.50
C ALA A 174 -9.22 4.93 17.53
N GLU A 175 -9.12 4.32 18.72
CA GLU A 175 -8.83 2.89 18.88
C GLU A 175 -9.98 2.04 18.34
N GLU A 176 -11.23 2.42 18.64
CA GLU A 176 -12.44 1.73 18.20
C GLU A 176 -12.56 1.68 16.67
N VAL A 177 -12.08 2.73 15.99
CA VAL A 177 -12.11 2.82 14.52
C VAL A 177 -10.77 2.42 13.85
N ASP A 178 -9.86 1.77 14.58
CA ASP A 178 -8.57 1.29 14.06
C ASP A 178 -7.72 2.41 13.40
N TRP A 179 -7.68 3.60 14.00
CA TRP A 179 -6.85 4.70 13.56
C TRP A 179 -5.64 4.92 14.45
N GLN A 180 -4.48 5.04 13.82
CA GLN A 180 -3.27 5.49 14.46
C GLN A 180 -3.22 7.02 14.47
N VAL A 181 -3.13 7.59 15.67
CA VAL A 181 -2.99 9.04 15.87
C VAL A 181 -1.51 9.40 15.84
N LEU A 182 -1.13 10.28 14.91
CA LEU A 182 0.24 10.80 14.77
C LEU A 182 0.25 12.30 15.05
N GLU A 183 0.74 12.66 16.23
CA GLU A 183 0.77 14.05 16.68
C GLU A 183 1.99 14.80 16.09
N LYS A 184 1.75 16.02 15.59
CA LYS A 184 2.80 16.95 15.15
C LYS A 184 2.52 18.35 15.69
N ALA A 185 3.53 19.21 15.66
CA ALA A 185 3.33 20.63 15.96
C ALA A 185 2.33 21.23 14.97
N GLY A 186 1.15 21.63 15.45
CA GLY A 186 0.13 22.29 14.65
C GLY A 186 -0.87 21.40 13.91
N SER A 187 -0.68 20.08 13.90
CA SER A 187 -1.56 19.16 13.18
C SER A 187 -1.52 17.74 13.75
N ILE A 188 -2.62 17.02 13.58
CA ILE A 188 -2.77 15.62 13.98
C ILE A 188 -3.07 14.83 12.72
N THR A 189 -2.28 13.80 12.42
CA THR A 189 -2.55 12.93 11.27
C THR A 189 -3.15 11.62 11.74
N LEU A 190 -4.32 11.30 11.22
CA LEU A 190 -5.01 10.03 11.42
C LEU A 190 -4.65 9.08 10.28
N ARG A 191 -4.09 7.94 10.64
CA ARG A 191 -3.68 6.91 9.68
C ARG A 191 -4.46 5.62 9.93
N PRO A 192 -5.09 5.03 8.90
CA PRO A 192 -5.76 3.75 9.07
C PRO A 192 -4.75 2.64 9.33
N MET A 193 -5.02 1.82 10.35
CA MET A 193 -4.20 0.66 10.70
C MET A 193 -4.32 -0.49 9.69
N GLY A 194 -5.32 -0.41 8.80
CA GLY A 194 -5.72 -1.45 7.86
C GLY A 194 -6.85 -2.31 8.42
N VAL A 195 -7.36 -3.27 7.67
CA VAL A 195 -8.38 -4.22 8.13
C VAL A 195 -7.70 -5.45 8.73
N ALA A 196 -8.08 -5.83 9.94
CA ALA A 196 -7.58 -7.06 10.55
C ALA A 196 -8.08 -8.28 9.76
N PRO A 197 -7.23 -9.29 9.51
CA PRO A 197 -7.68 -10.52 8.88
C PRO A 197 -8.68 -11.23 9.78
N THR A 198 -9.72 -11.81 9.19
CA THR A 198 -10.64 -12.68 9.94
C THR A 198 -9.91 -13.92 10.45
N ASN A 199 -10.45 -14.58 11.48
CA ASN A 199 -9.85 -15.81 12.02
C ASN A 199 -9.65 -16.88 10.94
N VAL A 200 -10.61 -17.01 10.02
CA VAL A 200 -10.52 -17.93 8.87
C VAL A 200 -9.40 -17.55 7.91
N GLN A 201 -9.27 -16.27 7.57
CA GLN A 201 -8.20 -15.79 6.70
C GLN A 201 -6.82 -15.98 7.35
N ARG A 202 -6.69 -15.71 8.65
CA ARG A 202 -5.46 -15.93 9.42
C ARG A 202 -5.08 -17.41 9.40
N ALA A 203 -6.02 -18.30 9.70
CA ALA A 203 -5.79 -19.75 9.67
C ALA A 203 -5.38 -20.25 8.29
N ARG A 204 -6.07 -19.80 7.22
CA ARG A 204 -5.73 -20.19 5.84
C ARG A 204 -4.34 -19.70 5.43
N ARG A 205 -3.99 -18.44 5.72
CA ARG A 205 -2.65 -17.90 5.45
C ARG A 205 -1.59 -18.72 6.18
N PHE A 206 -1.81 -19.00 7.47
CA PHE A 206 -0.89 -19.80 8.26
C PHE A 206 -0.69 -21.20 7.66
N ALA A 207 -1.77 -21.91 7.34
CA ALA A 207 -1.71 -23.26 6.79
C ALA A 207 -0.95 -23.34 5.46
N ILE A 208 -1.09 -22.34 4.59
CA ILE A 208 -0.40 -22.30 3.29
C ILE A 208 1.10 -22.04 3.45
N PHE A 209 1.47 -21.13 4.36
CA PHE A 209 2.85 -20.62 4.43
C PHE A 209 3.73 -21.32 5.46
N VAL A 210 3.17 -22.03 6.45
CA VAL A 210 3.96 -22.61 7.54
C VAL A 210 4.96 -23.65 7.06
N VAL A 211 4.56 -24.53 6.12
CA VAL A 211 5.45 -25.61 5.64
C VAL A 211 6.63 -25.05 4.85
N PRO A 212 6.45 -24.25 3.78
CA PRO A 212 7.58 -23.65 3.06
C PRO A 212 8.48 -22.81 3.95
N MET A 213 7.90 -22.06 4.90
CA MET A 213 8.66 -21.17 5.76
C MET A 213 9.52 -21.95 6.77
N CYS A 214 8.97 -23.01 7.38
CA CYS A 214 9.75 -23.87 8.28
C CYS A 214 10.86 -24.62 7.53
N THR A 215 10.59 -25.06 6.30
CA THR A 215 11.61 -25.73 5.47
C THR A 215 12.77 -24.79 5.17
N VAL A 216 12.49 -23.59 4.64
CA VAL A 216 13.54 -22.62 4.31
C VAL A 216 14.29 -22.20 5.56
N MET A 217 13.59 -21.77 6.61
CA MET A 217 14.25 -21.29 7.83
C MET A 217 15.03 -22.39 8.54
N GLY A 218 14.46 -23.59 8.61
CA GLY A 218 15.12 -24.77 9.17
C GLY A 218 16.48 -25.03 8.52
N PHE A 219 16.52 -25.16 7.19
CA PHE A 219 17.78 -25.39 6.48
C PHE A 219 18.74 -24.20 6.57
N THR A 220 18.25 -22.97 6.47
CA THR A 220 19.14 -21.80 6.56
C THR A 220 19.82 -21.67 7.93
N PHE A 221 19.10 -21.91 9.03
CA PHE A 221 19.67 -21.79 10.37
C PHE A 221 20.49 -23.01 10.77
N ARG A 222 20.15 -24.19 10.23
CA ARG A 222 20.98 -25.38 10.30
C ARG A 222 22.35 -25.14 9.68
N ASP A 223 22.38 -24.62 8.46
CA ASP A 223 23.62 -24.36 7.74
C ASP A 223 24.42 -23.21 8.41
N LEU A 224 23.72 -22.22 8.98
CA LEU A 224 24.35 -21.12 9.72
C LEU A 224 24.98 -21.57 11.06
N ALA A 225 24.38 -22.53 11.75
CA ALA A 225 24.87 -23.05 13.02
C ALA A 225 26.14 -23.91 12.87
N GLY A 226 26.39 -24.43 11.67
CA GLY A 226 27.53 -25.28 11.36
C GLY A 226 27.42 -26.68 11.95
N SER A 227 28.42 -27.54 11.64
CA SER A 227 28.38 -28.99 11.92
C SER A 227 28.24 -29.36 13.39
N ASN A 228 28.65 -28.48 14.31
CA ASN A 228 28.64 -28.77 15.74
C ASN A 228 27.30 -28.46 16.41
N LEU A 229 26.43 -27.68 15.76
CA LEU A 229 25.15 -27.24 16.30
C LEU A 229 24.00 -27.41 15.29
N GLU A 230 24.14 -28.36 14.36
CA GLU A 230 23.22 -28.57 13.23
C GLU A 230 21.77 -28.77 13.70
N GLU A 231 21.56 -29.64 14.70
CA GLU A 231 20.23 -29.91 15.25
C GLU A 231 19.63 -28.71 15.98
N GLN A 232 20.42 -27.95 16.75
CA GLN A 232 19.91 -26.75 17.41
C GLN A 232 19.58 -25.64 16.39
N GLY A 233 20.40 -25.51 15.34
CA GLY A 233 20.15 -24.59 14.22
C GLY A 233 18.86 -24.95 13.48
N LEU A 234 18.65 -26.23 13.18
CA LEU A 234 17.43 -26.71 12.53
C LEU A 234 16.19 -26.46 13.41
N ALA A 235 16.25 -26.83 14.69
CA ALA A 235 15.14 -26.64 15.62
C ALA A 235 14.80 -25.15 15.79
N PHE A 236 15.81 -24.29 15.94
CA PHE A 236 15.63 -22.85 16.00
C PHE A 236 14.98 -22.31 14.72
N GLY A 237 15.46 -22.73 13.55
CA GLY A 237 14.92 -22.31 12.25
C GLY A 237 13.43 -22.69 12.09
N ILE A 238 13.04 -23.89 12.52
CA ILE A 238 11.64 -24.32 12.49
C ILE A 238 10.78 -23.47 13.42
N VAL A 239 11.22 -23.23 14.66
CA VAL A 239 10.48 -22.39 15.62
C VAL A 239 10.34 -20.95 15.13
N ALA A 240 11.41 -20.38 14.58
CA ALA A 240 11.40 -19.07 13.96
C ALA A 240 10.45 -19.01 12.75
N GLY A 241 10.42 -20.07 11.93
CA GLY A 241 9.51 -20.23 10.79
C GLY A 241 8.05 -20.22 11.20
N VAL A 242 7.70 -20.94 12.27
CA VAL A 242 6.34 -20.93 12.85
C VAL A 242 5.97 -19.52 13.34
N LEU A 243 6.86 -18.88 14.11
CA LEU A 243 6.61 -17.56 14.68
C LEU A 243 6.45 -16.47 13.61
N LEU A 244 7.33 -16.44 12.61
CA LEU A 244 7.23 -15.51 11.49
C LEU A 244 5.96 -15.74 10.66
N THR A 245 5.60 -17.01 10.42
CA THR A 245 4.35 -17.33 9.73
C THR A 245 3.14 -16.86 10.52
N ALA A 246 3.14 -17.02 11.85
CA ALA A 246 2.07 -16.50 12.71
C ALA A 246 1.95 -14.97 12.60
N LEU A 247 3.07 -14.24 12.69
CA LEU A 247 3.09 -12.79 12.52
C LEU A 247 2.59 -12.35 11.13
N LEU A 248 3.09 -12.97 10.06
CA LEU A 248 2.67 -12.68 8.69
C LEU A 248 1.20 -13.00 8.45
N SER A 249 0.69 -14.09 9.02
CA SER A 249 -0.73 -14.45 8.91
C SER A 249 -1.64 -13.42 9.56
N SER A 250 -1.14 -12.72 10.59
CA SER A 250 -1.85 -11.65 11.31
C SER A 250 -1.79 -10.28 10.61
N TYR A 251 -1.04 -10.17 9.51
CA TYR A 251 -0.82 -8.90 8.82
C TYR A 251 -2.14 -8.28 8.33
N ARG A 252 -2.34 -7.01 8.71
CA ARG A 252 -3.52 -6.21 8.36
C ARG A 252 -3.45 -5.74 6.92
N ASP A 253 -4.56 -5.79 6.21
CA ASP A 253 -4.63 -5.27 4.86
C ASP A 253 -4.66 -3.74 4.88
N ARG A 254 -3.66 -3.11 4.25
CA ARG A 254 -3.49 -1.65 4.15
C ARG A 254 -3.63 -1.15 2.70
N SER A 255 -4.13 -1.99 1.80
CA SER A 255 -4.26 -1.69 0.38
C SER A 255 -5.46 -0.81 0.01
N GLY A 256 -6.25 -0.40 1.02
CA GLY A 256 -7.26 0.64 0.90
C GLY A 256 -6.69 1.88 0.23
#